data_AF-A0A1V5QGY7-F1
#
_entry.id   AF-A0A1V5QGY7-F1
#
_cell.length_a   1.000
_cell.length_b   1.000
_cell.length_c   1.000
_cell.angle_alpha   90.00
_cell.angle_beta   90.00
_cell.angle_gamma   90.00
#
_symmetry.space_group_name_H-M   'P 1'
#
loop_
_entity.id
_entity.type
_entity.pdbx_description
1 polymer ?
#
loop_
_entity_poly.entity_id
_entity_poly.type
_entity_poly.pdbx_seq_one_letter_code
_entity_poly.pdbx_strand_id
1 'polypeptide(L)'
;MAVFGLGQKAAKNQSEAEHKRLCDINEDCSRDIARLQELADVFKAFPGWEAFRQKYLVEIRLPKLNAAAAKALAADDKVRNQLAGQIAEAEFLAQALPIIEEKVRRLTLRQKSVQEKMMLQDSHKTGSE
;
A
#
# COMPACT_ATOMS: atom_id res chain seq x y z
N MET A 1 37.80 -13.14 -33.45
CA MET A 1 36.34 -13.33 -33.28
C MET A 1 35.89 -13.69 -31.84
N ALA A 2 36.74 -13.57 -30.80
CA ALA A 2 36.35 -13.95 -29.43
C ALA A 2 35.61 -12.87 -28.62
N VAL A 3 35.66 -11.60 -29.03
CA VAL A 3 35.11 -10.46 -28.27
C VAL A 3 33.61 -10.28 -28.48
N PHE A 4 33.09 -10.64 -29.67
CA PHE A 4 31.66 -10.54 -29.99
C PHE A 4 30.78 -11.53 -29.21
N GLY A 5 31.27 -12.74 -28.93
CA GLY A 5 30.50 -13.76 -28.18
C GLY A 5 30.41 -13.51 -26.67
N LEU A 6 31.38 -12.78 -26.09
CA LEU A 6 31.36 -12.45 -24.66
C LEU A 6 30.38 -11.30 -24.36
N GLY A 7 30.30 -10.30 -25.24
CA GLY A 7 29.33 -9.20 -25.12
C GLY A 7 27.87 -9.69 -25.21
N GLN A 8 27.60 -10.63 -26.12
CA GLN A 8 26.25 -11.22 -26.26
C GLN A 8 25.85 -12.06 -25.04
N LYS A 9 26.77 -12.82 -24.45
CA LYS A 9 26.51 -13.58 -23.21
C LYS A 9 26.25 -12.65 -22.02
N ALA A 10 27.03 -11.57 -21.88
CA ALA A 10 26.83 -10.60 -20.80
C ALA A 10 25.47 -9.89 -20.89
N ALA A 11 25.08 -9.47 -22.10
CA ALA A 11 23.78 -8.83 -22.34
C ALA A 11 22.60 -9.78 -22.07
N LYS A 12 22.71 -11.05 -22.47
CA LYS A 12 21.70 -12.08 -22.20
C LYS A 12 21.55 -12.35 -20.70
N ASN A 13 22.66 -12.50 -19.97
CA ASN A 13 22.64 -12.71 -18.53
C ASN A 13 22.03 -11.51 -17.77
N GLN A 14 22.30 -10.28 -18.23
CA GLN A 14 21.72 -9.08 -17.65
C GLN A 14 20.21 -9.00 -17.88
N SER A 15 19.75 -9.32 -19.10
CA SER A 15 18.32 -9.39 -19.43
C SER A 15 17.57 -10.47 -18.64
N GLU A 16 18.16 -11.65 -18.48
CA GLU A 16 17.57 -12.74 -17.68
C GLU A 16 17.51 -12.38 -16.18
N ALA A 17 18.54 -11.73 -15.65
CA ALA A 17 18.56 -11.25 -14.27
C ALA A 17 17.53 -10.14 -14.02
N GLU A 18 17.35 -9.23 -14.98
CA GLU A 18 16.33 -8.18 -14.93
C GLU A 18 14.92 -8.77 -14.99
N HIS A 19 14.67 -9.71 -15.91
CA HIS A 19 13.39 -10.40 -16.02
C HIS A 19 13.04 -11.13 -14.71
N LYS A 20 13.99 -11.84 -14.11
CA LYS A 20 13.78 -12.49 -12.81
C LYS A 20 13.39 -11.49 -11.72
N ARG A 21 14.07 -10.34 -11.64
CA ARG A 21 13.71 -9.28 -10.69
C ARG A 21 12.30 -8.72 -10.95
N LEU A 22 11.88 -8.59 -12.20
CA LEU A 22 10.52 -8.14 -12.52
C LEU A 22 9.48 -9.17 -12.08
N CYS A 23 9.73 -10.47 -12.26
CA CYS A 23 8.88 -11.53 -11.72
C CYS A 23 8.75 -11.44 -10.19
N ASP A 24 9.87 -11.31 -9.48
CA ASP A 24 9.90 -11.22 -8.01
C ASP A 24 9.07 -10.01 -7.53
N ILE A 25 9.25 -8.84 -8.17
CA ILE A 25 8.49 -7.63 -7.83
C ILE A 25 6.99 -7.81 -8.12
N ASN A 26 6.62 -8.46 -9.21
CA ASN A 26 5.23 -8.70 -9.56
C ASN A 26 4.55 -9.65 -8.55
N GLU A 27 5.27 -10.69 -8.10
CA GLU A 27 4.77 -11.61 -7.07
C GLU A 27 4.59 -10.90 -5.72
N ASP A 28 5.59 -10.11 -5.30
CA ASP A 28 5.51 -9.30 -4.08
C ASP A 28 4.33 -8.32 -4.13
N CYS A 29 4.14 -7.61 -5.25
CA CYS A 29 3.00 -6.72 -5.42
C CYS A 29 1.67 -7.48 -5.33
N SER A 30 1.57 -8.66 -5.96
CA SER A 30 0.36 -9.49 -5.92
C SER A 30 0.01 -9.92 -4.49
N ARG A 31 1.02 -10.39 -3.74
CA ARG A 31 0.87 -10.84 -2.36
C ARG A 31 0.45 -9.70 -1.43
N ASP A 32 1.08 -8.54 -1.56
CA ASP A 32 0.75 -7.36 -0.76
C ASP A 32 -0.65 -6.83 -1.09
N ILE A 33 -1.04 -6.81 -2.37
CA ILE A 33 -2.39 -6.40 -2.79
C ILE A 33 -3.43 -7.33 -2.16
N ALA A 34 -3.25 -8.66 -2.27
CA ALA A 34 -4.19 -9.63 -1.71
C ALA A 34 -4.36 -9.45 -0.19
N ARG A 35 -3.24 -9.34 0.53
CA ARG A 35 -3.26 -9.12 1.99
C ARG A 35 -3.96 -7.80 2.38
N LEU A 36 -3.73 -6.73 1.63
CA LEU A 36 -4.37 -5.44 1.89
C LEU A 36 -5.86 -5.46 1.54
N GLN A 37 -6.26 -6.19 0.50
CA GLN A 37 -7.66 -6.39 0.15
C GLN A 37 -8.39 -7.18 1.23
N GLU A 38 -7.81 -8.26 1.75
CA GLU A 38 -8.38 -8.99 2.90
C GLU A 38 -8.61 -8.08 4.11
N LEU A 39 -7.66 -7.19 4.41
CA LEU A 39 -7.82 -6.20 5.49
C LEU A 39 -8.92 -5.18 5.18
N ALA A 40 -9.01 -4.69 3.94
CA ALA A 40 -10.09 -3.79 3.52
C ALA A 40 -11.47 -4.47 3.63
N ASP A 41 -11.54 -5.75 3.30
CA ASP A 41 -12.77 -6.54 3.35
C ASP A 41 -13.27 -6.70 4.78
N VAL A 42 -12.39 -6.77 5.79
CA VAL A 42 -12.80 -6.74 7.21
C VAL A 42 -13.58 -5.45 7.54
N PHE A 43 -13.11 -4.30 7.07
CA PHE A 43 -13.83 -3.04 7.26
C PHE A 43 -15.15 -3.00 6.48
N LYS A 44 -15.15 -3.48 5.24
CA LYS A 44 -16.33 -3.48 4.36
C LYS A 44 -17.39 -4.50 4.79
N ALA A 45 -16.99 -5.57 5.46
CA ALA A 45 -17.88 -6.58 6.02
C ALA A 45 -18.75 -6.01 7.15
N PHE A 46 -18.32 -4.94 7.82
CA PHE A 46 -19.14 -4.25 8.81
C PHE A 46 -20.18 -3.35 8.10
N PRO A 47 -21.49 -3.70 8.15
CA PRO A 47 -22.50 -2.94 7.45
C PRO A 47 -22.59 -1.51 7.98
N GLY A 48 -22.50 -0.54 7.08
CA GLY A 48 -22.54 0.88 7.46
C GLY A 48 -21.24 1.40 8.08
N TRP A 49 -20.11 0.67 7.96
CA TRP A 49 -18.79 1.16 8.36
C TRP A 49 -18.52 2.57 7.88
N GLU A 50 -18.77 2.85 6.60
CA GLU A 50 -18.49 4.16 6.03
C GLU A 50 -19.35 5.27 6.66
N ALA A 51 -20.62 4.97 6.92
CA ALA A 51 -21.51 5.90 7.61
C ALA A 51 -21.08 6.11 9.07
N PHE A 52 -20.64 5.05 9.76
CA PHE A 52 -20.10 5.13 11.12
C PHE A 52 -18.79 5.94 11.16
N ARG A 53 -17.85 5.63 10.25
CA ARG A 53 -16.58 6.34 10.10
C ARG A 53 -16.80 7.83 9.90
N GLN A 54 -17.64 8.20 8.94
CA GLN A 54 -17.87 9.60 8.61
C GLN A 54 -18.67 10.32 9.70
N LYS A 55 -19.87 9.83 10.04
CA LYS A 55 -20.77 10.54 10.96
C LYS A 55 -20.32 10.47 12.41
N TYR A 56 -19.81 9.34 12.86
CA TYR A 56 -19.47 9.15 14.27
C TYR A 56 -18.00 9.42 14.57
N LEU A 57 -17.05 8.83 13.82
CA LEU A 57 -15.63 9.03 14.11
C LEU A 57 -15.15 10.43 13.70
N VAL A 58 -15.35 10.81 12.43
CA VAL A 58 -14.83 12.06 11.85
C VAL A 58 -15.61 13.28 12.31
N GLU A 59 -16.94 13.27 12.22
CA GLU A 59 -17.76 14.46 12.50
C GLU A 59 -18.04 14.69 13.99
N ILE A 60 -18.07 13.63 14.81
CA ILE A 60 -18.48 13.74 16.22
C ILE A 60 -17.32 13.44 17.18
N ARG A 61 -16.72 12.26 17.11
CA ARG A 61 -15.81 11.77 18.15
C ARG A 61 -14.46 12.46 18.12
N LEU A 62 -13.83 12.57 16.95
CA LEU A 62 -12.54 13.25 16.80
C LEU A 62 -12.60 14.73 17.24
N PRO A 63 -13.58 15.54 16.78
CA PRO A 63 -13.74 16.92 17.26
C PRO A 63 -13.94 17.01 18.77
N LYS A 64 -14.73 16.10 19.36
CA LYS A 64 -14.94 16.06 20.82
C LYS A 64 -13.66 15.74 21.58
N LEU A 65 -12.89 14.75 21.13
CA LEU A 65 -11.62 14.38 21.75
C LEU A 65 -10.58 15.50 21.62
N ASN A 66 -10.49 16.12 20.44
CA ASN A 66 -9.59 17.25 20.20
C ASN A 66 -9.98 18.48 21.04
N ALA A 67 -11.27 18.78 21.17
CA ALA A 67 -11.74 19.84 22.07
C ALA A 67 -11.47 19.53 23.54
N ALA A 68 -11.59 18.27 23.96
CA ALA A 68 -11.25 17.84 25.31
C ALA A 68 -9.74 17.96 25.58
N ALA A 69 -8.90 17.54 24.62
CA ALA A 69 -7.45 17.67 24.71
C ALA A 69 -7.00 19.13 24.78
N ALA A 70 -7.61 20.02 23.99
CA ALA A 70 -7.34 21.46 24.04
C ALA A 70 -7.68 22.08 25.41
N LYS A 71 -8.77 21.63 26.05
CA LYS A 71 -9.14 22.06 27.41
C LYS A 71 -8.29 21.42 28.50
N ALA A 72 -7.73 20.24 28.24
CA ALA A 72 -6.86 19.51 29.15
C ALA A 72 -5.39 19.98 29.11
N LEU A 73 -5.07 21.13 28.48
CA LEU A 73 -3.70 21.65 28.40
C LEU A 73 -3.05 21.81 29.80
N ALA A 74 -3.85 22.14 30.81
CA ALA A 74 -3.43 22.32 32.21
C ALA A 74 -3.69 21.07 33.10
N ALA A 75 -4.09 19.93 32.51
CA ALA A 75 -4.36 18.70 33.25
C ALA A 75 -3.09 17.86 33.49
N ASP A 76 -3.19 16.90 34.42
CA ASP A 76 -2.15 15.91 34.73
C ASP A 76 -1.74 15.11 33.47
N ASP A 77 -0.44 14.76 33.38
CA ASP A 77 0.16 13.97 32.31
C ASP A 77 -0.60 12.67 32.01
N LYS A 78 -1.14 12.01 33.03
CA LYS A 78 -1.93 10.78 32.85
C LYS A 78 -3.17 11.01 32.00
N VAL A 79 -3.87 12.13 32.24
CA VAL A 79 -5.10 12.49 31.51
C VAL A 79 -4.76 12.89 30.07
N ARG A 80 -3.66 13.63 29.88
CA ARG A 80 -3.19 14.01 28.54
C ARG A 80 -2.79 12.81 27.70
N ASN A 81 -2.05 11.87 28.28
CA ASN A 81 -1.63 10.64 27.60
C ASN A 81 -2.81 9.74 27.23
N GLN A 82 -3.82 9.65 28.11
CA GLN A 82 -5.03 8.88 27.82
C GLN A 82 -5.83 9.50 26.66
N LEU A 83 -6.00 10.83 26.64
CA LEU A 83 -6.67 11.53 25.55
C LEU A 83 -5.90 11.40 24.24
N ALA A 84 -4.57 11.53 24.26
CA ALA A 84 -3.73 11.34 23.08
C ALA A 84 -3.88 9.92 22.50
N GLY A 85 -3.91 8.89 23.35
CA GLY A 85 -4.16 7.51 22.91
C GLY A 85 -5.53 7.32 22.26
N GLN A 86 -6.58 7.91 22.83
CA GLN A 86 -7.94 7.86 22.27
C GLN A 86 -8.07 8.62 20.95
N ILE A 87 -7.36 9.75 20.82
CA ILE A 87 -7.30 10.50 19.56
C ILE A 87 -6.60 9.65 18.50
N ALA A 88 -5.42 9.12 18.80
CA ALA A 88 -4.66 8.30 17.86
C ALA A 88 -5.45 7.07 17.38
N GLU A 89 -6.18 6.39 18.28
CA GLU A 89 -7.04 5.28 17.90
C GLU A 89 -8.19 5.71 16.98
N ALA A 90 -8.88 6.80 17.31
CA ALA A 90 -9.99 7.30 16.51
C ALA A 90 -9.52 7.80 15.12
N GLU A 91 -8.35 8.45 15.05
CA GLU A 91 -7.71 8.88 13.80
C GLU A 91 -7.32 7.67 12.96
N PHE A 92 -6.70 6.66 13.58
CA PHE A 92 -6.34 5.41 12.93
C PHE A 92 -7.58 4.76 12.31
N LEU A 93 -8.66 4.56 13.07
CA LEU A 93 -9.89 3.96 12.56
C LEU A 93 -10.53 4.81 11.45
N ALA A 94 -10.49 6.14 11.55
CA ALA A 94 -11.03 7.04 10.53
C ALA A 94 -10.27 6.97 9.20
N GLN A 95 -8.96 6.70 9.25
CA GLN A 95 -8.08 6.71 8.07
C GLN A 95 -7.68 5.32 7.57
N ALA A 96 -7.86 4.26 8.36
CA ALA A 96 -7.35 2.92 8.06
C ALA A 96 -7.81 2.41 6.68
N LEU A 97 -9.12 2.38 6.43
CA LEU A 97 -9.65 1.91 5.14
C LEU A 97 -9.18 2.79 3.96
N PRO A 98 -9.30 4.14 4.01
CA PRO A 98 -8.75 5.00 2.95
C PRO A 98 -7.26 4.77 2.65
N ILE A 99 -6.43 4.60 3.69
CA ILE A 99 -4.99 4.35 3.54
C ILE A 99 -4.75 3.00 2.86
N ILE A 100 -5.47 1.96 3.27
CA ILE A 100 -5.39 0.63 2.66
C ILE A 100 -5.78 0.69 1.18
N GLU A 101 -6.91 1.32 0.86
CA GLU A 101 -7.40 1.45 -0.51
C GLU A 101 -6.42 2.21 -1.42
N GLU A 102 -5.85 3.31 -0.92
CA GLU A 102 -4.83 4.06 -1.67
C GLU A 102 -3.55 3.23 -1.85
N LYS A 103 -3.15 2.44 -0.85
CA LYS A 103 -1.98 1.55 -0.97
C LYS A 103 -2.22 0.44 -2.00
N VAL A 104 -3.40 -0.18 -2.00
CA VAL A 104 -3.81 -1.15 -3.02
C VAL A 104 -3.77 -0.52 -4.41
N ARG A 105 -4.32 0.70 -4.57
CA ARG A 105 -4.30 1.43 -5.84
C ARG A 105 -2.87 1.65 -6.35
N ARG A 106 -1.95 2.12 -5.49
CA ARG A 106 -0.54 2.35 -5.85
C ARG A 106 0.18 1.06 -6.22
N LEU A 107 -0.01 0.00 -5.45
CA LEU A 107 0.59 -1.31 -5.75
C LEU A 107 0.05 -1.87 -7.06
N THR A 108 -1.25 -1.72 -7.33
CA THR A 108 -1.85 -2.16 -8.60
C THR A 108 -1.25 -1.42 -9.79
N LEU A 109 -1.04 -0.10 -9.67
CA LEU A 109 -0.37 0.68 -10.74
C LEU A 109 1.08 0.24 -10.95
N ARG A 110 1.82 0.01 -9.85
CA ARG A 110 3.18 -0.51 -9.92
C ARG A 110 3.21 -1.89 -10.58
N GLN A 111 2.30 -2.77 -10.20
CA GLN A 111 2.18 -4.12 -10.75
C GLN A 111 1.93 -4.08 -12.26
N LYS A 112 0.98 -3.26 -12.72
CA LYS A 112 0.71 -3.06 -14.16
C LYS A 112 1.96 -2.60 -14.92
N SER A 113 2.67 -1.60 -14.39
CA SER A 113 3.91 -1.12 -15.01
C SER A 113 5.01 -2.20 -15.08
N VAL A 114 5.09 -3.07 -14.08
CA VAL A 114 6.02 -4.22 -14.08
C VAL A 114 5.60 -5.25 -15.13
N GLN A 115 4.31 -5.58 -15.21
CA GLN A 115 3.77 -6.52 -16.20
C GLN A 115 3.99 -6.02 -17.64
N GLU A 116 3.78 -4.73 -17.89
CA GLU A 116 4.07 -4.10 -19.20
C GLU A 116 5.55 -4.26 -19.58
N LYS A 117 6.48 -4.06 -18.62
CA LYS A 117 7.92 -4.27 -18.85
C LYS A 117 8.27 -5.72 -19.14
N MET A 118 7.63 -6.66 -18.43
CA MET A 118 7.81 -8.10 -18.69
C MET A 118 7.34 -8.46 -20.10
N MET A 119 6.15 -8.01 -20.51
CA MET A 119 5.61 -8.26 -21.85
C MET A 119 6.52 -7.70 -22.95
N LEU A 120 7.08 -6.50 -22.77
CA LEU A 120 8.04 -5.92 -23.72
C LEU A 120 9.31 -6.78 -23.84
N GLN A 121 9.84 -7.30 -22.72
CA GLN A 121 11.02 -8.18 -22.74
C GLN A 121 10.73 -9.54 -23.40
N ASP A 122 9.53 -10.08 -23.23
CA ASP A 122 9.12 -11.33 -23.88
C ASP A 122 8.90 -11.15 -25.38
N SER A 123 8.36 -10.00 -25.79
CA SER A 123 8.18 -9.64 -27.22
C SER A 123 9.50 -9.61 -27.98
N HIS A 124 10.58 -9.13 -27.32
CA HIS A 124 11.93 -9.11 -27.90
C HIS A 124 12.57 -10.50 -28.01
N LYS A 125 12.08 -11.51 -27.27
CA LYS A 125 12.53 -12.91 -27.41
C LYS A 125 11.83 -13.65 -28.56
N THR A 126 10.59 -13.29 -28.88
CA THR A 126 9.78 -13.96 -29.93
C THR A 126 9.88 -13.31 -31.32
N GLY A 127 10.51 -12.14 -31.46
CA GLY A 127 10.62 -11.41 -32.73
C GLY A 127 11.96 -11.57 -33.47
N SER A 128 12.78 -12.56 -33.12
CA SER A 128 14.10 -12.78 -33.71
C SER A 128 14.23 -14.18 -34.35
N GLU A 129 13.16 -14.64 -35.00
CA GLU A 129 13.22 -15.72 -36.00
C GLU A 129 13.19 -15.15 -37.41
#